data_AF-A0A0T9MEY1-F1
#
_entry.id   AF-A0A0T9MEY1-F1
#
_cell.length_a   1.000
_cell.length_b   1.000
_cell.length_c   1.000
_cell.angle_alpha   90.00
_cell.angle_beta   90.00
_cell.angle_gamma   90.00
#
_symmetry.space_group_name_H-M   'P 1'
#
loop_
_entity.id
_entity.type
_entity.pdbx_description
1 polymer ?
#
loop_
_entity_poly.entity_id
_entity_poly.type
_entity_poly.pdbx_seq_one_letter_code
_entity_poly.pdbx_strand_id
1 'polypeptide(L)'
;MQLNITGHHVEITEALREFVTTKFAKLEQYFDRINQVYVVLSVEKVKQIAEATVHVNGGELHASSEQEDMYAAIDILVDKLARQLNKHKDKLKQH
;
A
#
# COMPACT_ATOMS: atom_id res chain seq x y z
N MET A 1 7.17 -8.38 7.31
CA MET A 1 5.99 -7.50 7.26
C MET A 1 4.71 -8.32 7.42
N GLN A 2 3.74 -7.89 8.24
CA GLN A 2 2.39 -8.48 8.23
C GLN A 2 1.46 -7.69 7.30
N LEU A 3 0.92 -8.34 6.26
CA LEU A 3 0.03 -7.71 5.27
C LEU A 3 -1.42 -8.13 5.49
N ASN A 4 -2.29 -7.16 5.76
CA ASN A 4 -3.73 -7.36 5.94
C ASN A 4 -4.46 -6.71 4.76
N ILE A 5 -5.29 -7.47 4.05
CA ILE A 5 -6.02 -7.01 2.87
C ILE A 5 -7.51 -7.19 3.11
N THR A 6 -8.26 -6.10 2.99
CA THR A 6 -9.70 -6.06 3.16
C THR A 6 -10.36 -5.48 1.92
N GLY A 7 -11.49 -6.06 1.51
CA GLY A 7 -12.35 -5.51 0.46
C GLY A 7 -13.59 -4.85 1.05
N HIS A 8 -13.96 -3.67 0.55
CA HIS A 8 -15.22 -3.00 0.85
C HIS A 8 -16.06 -2.87 -0.44
N HIS A 9 -17.17 -3.60 -0.50
CA HIS A 9 -17.94 -3.81 -1.74
C HIS A 9 -17.13 -4.39 -2.91
N VAL A 10 -16.02 -5.07 -2.60
CA VAL A 10 -15.20 -5.80 -3.57
C VAL A 10 -14.78 -7.13 -2.98
N GLU A 11 -14.88 -8.19 -3.78
CA GLU A 11 -14.36 -9.51 -3.41
C GLU A 11 -12.85 -9.55 -3.65
N ILE A 12 -12.10 -9.97 -2.64
CA ILE A 12 -10.65 -10.15 -2.76
C ILE A 12 -10.39 -11.53 -3.35
N THR A 13 -10.29 -11.59 -4.68
CA THR A 13 -9.92 -12.82 -5.40
C THR A 13 -8.45 -13.18 -5.13
N GLU A 14 -8.08 -14.43 -5.41
CA GLU A 14 -6.70 -14.89 -5.20
C GLU A 14 -5.71 -14.11 -6.07
N ALA A 15 -6.03 -13.87 -7.34
CA ALA A 15 -5.20 -13.08 -8.25
C ALA A 15 -4.98 -11.64 -7.72
N LEU A 16 -6.02 -11.02 -7.15
CA LEU A 16 -5.91 -9.69 -6.57
C LEU A 16 -5.05 -9.70 -5.30
N ARG A 17 -5.22 -10.71 -4.44
CA ARG A 17 -4.40 -10.93 -3.25
C ARG A 17 -2.93 -11.13 -3.61
N GLU A 18 -2.63 -11.97 -4.60
CA GLU A 18 -1.28 -12.22 -5.10
C GLU A 18 -0.65 -10.96 -5.68
N PHE A 19 -1.43 -10.17 -6.43
CA PHE A 19 -0.95 -8.91 -7.01
C PHE A 19 -0.58 -7.90 -5.92
N VAL A 20 -1.46 -7.66 -4.95
CA VAL A 20 -1.17 -6.79 -3.81
C VAL A 20 0.06 -7.29 -3.05
N THR A 21 0.10 -8.58 -2.73
CA THR A 21 1.23 -9.20 -2.00
C THR A 21 2.55 -8.99 -2.74
N THR A 22 2.57 -9.21 -4.06
CA THR A 22 3.76 -9.03 -4.90
C THR A 22 4.22 -7.57 -4.93
N LYS A 23 3.28 -6.63 -5.03
CA LYS A 23 3.61 -5.20 -5.09
C LYS A 23 4.13 -4.68 -3.75
N PHE A 24 3.52 -5.09 -2.63
CA PHE A 24 3.97 -4.69 -1.30
C PHE A 24 5.27 -5.39 -0.87
N ALA A 25 5.56 -6.60 -1.34
CA ALA A 25 6.85 -7.25 -1.12
C ALA A 25 8.02 -6.43 -1.69
N LYS A 26 7.82 -5.69 -2.78
CA LYS A 26 8.84 -4.76 -3.30
C LYS A 26 9.15 -3.62 -2.32
N LEU A 27 8.14 -3.10 -1.62
CA LEU A 27 8.36 -2.07 -0.60
C LEU A 27 9.23 -2.63 0.55
N GLU A 28 8.95 -3.85 0.99
CA GLU A 28 9.74 -4.50 2.04
C GLU A 28 11.22 -4.66 1.64
N GLN A 29 11.52 -5.00 0.38
CA GLN A 29 12.90 -5.12 -0.12
C GLN A 29 13.71 -3.82 -0.06
N TYR A 30 13.06 -2.65 -0.13
CA TYR A 30 13.75 -1.36 -0.08
C TYR A 30 13.73 -0.73 1.34
N PHE A 31 12.89 -1.26 2.23
CA PHE A 31 12.59 -0.69 3.54
C PHE A 31 12.46 -1.78 4.63
N ASP A 32 13.58 -2.12 5.27
CA ASP A 32 13.68 -3.18 6.30
C ASP A 32 12.91 -2.92 7.62
N ARG A 33 12.15 -1.83 7.72
CA ARG A 33 11.49 -1.36 8.97
C ARG A 33 9.98 -1.24 8.85
N ILE A 34 9.36 -2.01 7.96
CA ILE A 34 7.90 -2.10 7.84
C ILE A 34 7.38 -3.20 8.75
N ASN A 35 6.60 -2.82 9.75
CA ASN A 35 6.07 -3.75 10.76
C ASN A 35 4.77 -4.39 10.25
N GLN A 36 3.83 -3.55 9.84
CA GLN A 36 2.49 -3.96 9.46
C GLN A 36 1.93 -3.06 8.36
N VAL A 37 1.16 -3.66 7.46
CA VAL A 37 0.45 -2.97 6.40
C VAL A 37 -1.01 -3.37 6.43
N TYR A 38 -1.88 -2.38 6.33
CA TYR A 38 -3.30 -2.53 6.11
C TYR A 38 -3.63 -1.98 4.73
N VAL A 39 -4.22 -2.80 3.87
CA VAL A 39 -4.69 -2.44 2.54
C VAL A 39 -6.20 -2.57 2.51
N VAL A 40 -6.88 -1.51 2.09
CA VAL A 40 -8.32 -1.50 1.84
C VAL A 40 -8.53 -1.26 0.36
N LEU A 41 -9.21 -2.20 -0.29
CA LEU A 41 -9.64 -2.06 -1.67
C LEU A 41 -11.15 -1.83 -1.68
N SER A 42 -11.63 -0.89 -2.48
CA SER A 42 -13.06 -0.59 -2.57
C SER A 42 -13.48 -0.12 -3.96
N VAL A 43 -14.78 -0.22 -4.24
CA VAL A 43 -15.37 0.29 -5.47
C VAL A 43 -16.45 1.30 -5.14
N GLU A 44 -16.31 2.51 -5.66
CA GLU A 44 -17.30 3.58 -5.54
C GLU A 44 -17.79 4.00 -6.92
N LYS A 45 -19.00 3.57 -7.28
CA LYS A 45 -19.59 3.73 -8.62
C LYS A 45 -18.69 3.08 -9.69
N VAL A 46 -17.92 3.89 -10.42
CA VAL A 46 -16.97 3.45 -11.46
C VAL A 46 -15.51 3.56 -11.01
N LYS A 47 -15.26 4.12 -9.83
CA LYS A 47 -13.91 4.32 -9.31
C LYS A 47 -13.46 3.11 -8.52
N GLN A 48 -12.26 2.64 -8.85
CA GLN A 48 -11.51 1.63 -8.12
C GLN A 48 -10.57 2.34 -7.15
N ILE A 49 -10.72 2.09 -5.86
CA ILE A 49 -10.01 2.81 -4.81
C ILE A 49 -9.11 1.81 -4.07
N ALA A 50 -7.84 2.18 -3.94
CA ALA A 50 -6.86 1.44 -3.16
C ALA A 50 -6.27 2.38 -2.11
N GLU A 51 -6.39 1.99 -0.84
CA GLU A 51 -5.86 2.73 0.31
C GLU A 51 -4.95 1.82 1.12
N ALA A 52 -3.89 2.40 1.68
CA ALA A 52 -3.05 1.65 2.62
C ALA A 52 -2.45 2.52 3.71
N THR A 53 -2.34 1.89 4.88
CA THR A 53 -1.62 2.40 6.04
C THR A 53 -0.46 1.46 6.32
N VAL A 54 0.76 2.02 6.33
CA VAL A 54 2.02 1.33 6.55
C VAL A 54 2.59 1.79 7.89
N HIS A 55 2.68 0.87 8.85
CA HIS A 55 3.34 1.12 10.13
C HIS A 55 4.83 0.85 10.01
N VAL A 56 5.63 1.86 10.37
CA VAL A 56 7.09 1.81 10.37
C VAL A 56 7.63 2.21 11.73
N ASN A 57 8.92 1.95 11.97
CA ASN A 57 9.55 2.48 13.17
C ASN A 57 9.53 4.02 13.16
N GLY A 58 8.99 4.61 14.23
CA GLY A 58 8.90 6.05 14.39
C GLY A 58 7.71 6.73 13.70
N GLY A 59 6.72 5.97 13.20
CA GLY A 59 5.48 6.56 12.71
C GLY A 59 4.66 5.65 11.81
N GLU A 60 3.67 6.24 11.16
CA GLU A 60 2.85 5.58 10.15
C GLU A 60 2.77 6.45 8.90
N LEU A 61 2.58 5.78 7.76
CA LEU A 61 2.42 6.41 6.46
C LEU A 61 1.09 5.96 5.88
N HIS A 62 0.32 6.90 5.36
CA HIS A 62 -0.96 6.64 4.74
C HIS A 62 -1.00 7.21 3.32
N ALA A 63 -1.55 6.44 2.40
CA ALA A 63 -1.77 6.86 1.02
C ALA A 63 -3.05 6.22 0.47
N SER A 64 -3.66 6.92 -0.48
CA SER A 64 -4.81 6.44 -1.25
C SER A 64 -4.63 6.73 -2.74
N SER A 65 -5.31 5.97 -3.58
CA SER A 65 -5.36 6.15 -5.03
C SER A 65 -6.73 5.75 -5.56
N GLU A 66 -7.27 6.55 -6.48
CA GLU A 66 -8.50 6.27 -7.20
C GLU A 66 -8.18 6.19 -8.69
N GLN A 67 -8.61 5.12 -9.36
CA GLN A 67 -8.44 4.91 -10.80
C GLN A 67 -9.69 4.26 -11.40
N GLU A 68 -9.74 4.09 -12.72
CA GLU A 68 -10.80 3.32 -13.40
C GLU A 68 -10.55 1.80 -13.31
N ASP A 69 -9.32 1.39 -13.00
CA ASP A 69 -8.87 0.01 -12.87
C ASP A 69 -8.20 -0.23 -11.51
N MET A 70 -8.51 -1.37 -10.87
CA MET A 70 -8.04 -1.68 -9.52
C MET A 70 -6.53 -1.96 -9.49
N TYR A 71 -5.99 -2.60 -10.53
CA TYR A 71 -4.56 -2.88 -10.62
C TYR A 71 -3.77 -1.57 -10.78
N ALA A 72 -4.28 -0.63 -11.59
CA ALA A 72 -3.73 0.71 -11.71
C ALA A 72 -3.82 1.49 -10.39
N ALA A 73 -4.94 1.39 -9.66
CA ALA A 73 -5.07 2.03 -8.34
C ALA A 73 -4.00 1.55 -7.36
N ILE A 74 -3.78 0.23 -7.30
CA ILE A 74 -2.75 -0.40 -6.46
C ILE A 74 -1.34 0.04 -6.88
N ASP A 75 -1.05 0.13 -8.17
CA ASP A 75 0.28 0.56 -8.66
C ASP A 75 0.59 2.00 -8.25
N ILE A 76 -0.36 2.92 -8.46
CA ILE A 76 -0.20 4.31 -8.04
C ILE A 76 -0.12 4.44 -6.51
N LEU A 77 -0.87 3.62 -5.76
CA LEU A 77 -0.78 3.57 -4.30
C LEU A 77 0.63 3.18 -3.83
N VAL A 78 1.20 2.13 -4.42
CA VAL A 78 2.54 1.62 -4.07
C VAL A 78 3.61 2.66 -4.40
N ASP A 79 3.49 3.37 -5.53
CA ASP A 79 4.40 4.46 -5.89
C ASP A 79 4.33 5.63 -4.90
N LYS A 80 3.13 5.99 -4.45
CA LYS A 80 2.94 7.03 -3.41
C LYS A 80 3.61 6.63 -2.10
N LEU A 81 3.40 5.39 -1.66
CA LEU A 81 4.02 4.84 -0.45
C LEU A 81 5.54 4.79 -0.56
N ALA A 82 6.09 4.34 -1.70
CA ALA A 82 7.53 4.30 -1.92
C ALA A 82 8.18 5.69 -1.77
N ARG A 83 7.53 6.74 -2.29
CA ARG A 83 7.99 8.13 -2.14
C ARG A 83 7.93 8.59 -0.68
N GLN A 84 6.88 8.26 0.05
CA GLN A 84 6.74 8.60 1.47
C GLN A 84 7.79 7.86 2.33
N LEU A 85 8.00 6.57 2.07
CA LEU A 85 8.99 5.75 2.75
C LEU A 85 10.42 6.25 2.51
N ASN A 86 10.76 6.67 1.29
CA ASN A 86 12.04 7.32 1.00
C ASN A 86 12.24 8.59 1.83
N LYS A 87 11.24 9.49 1.85
CA LYS A 87 11.28 10.71 2.67
C LYS A 87 11.43 10.41 4.16
N HIS A 88 10.76 9.38 4.66
CA HIS A 88 10.87 8.94 6.07
C HIS A 88 12.27 8.42 6.38
N LYS A 89 12.81 7.57 5.51
CA LYS A 89 14.17 7.02 5.63
C LYS A 89 15.24 8.12 5.63
N ASP A 90 15.10 9.13 4.76
CA ASP A 90 16.04 10.24 4.69
C ASP A 90 16.01 11.10 5.95
N LYS A 91 14.83 11.38 6.51
CA LYS A 91 14.70 12.09 7.79
C LYS A 91 15.36 11.36 8.95
N LEU A 92 15.20 10.03 9.01
CA LEU A 92 15.83 9.20 10.05
C LEU A 92 17.36 9.12 9.95
N LYS A 93 17.93 9.34 8.76
CA LYS A 93 19.39 9.38 8.56
C LYS A 93 20.02 10.73 8.92
N GLN A 94 19.22 11.80 8.92
CA GLN A 94 19.68 13.16 9.25
C GLN A 94 19.70 13.45 10.76
N HIS A 95 19.18 12.52 11.56
CA HIS A 95 19.22 12.53 13.03
C HIS A 95 20.23 11.49 13.54
#